data_AF-A0A957UGR5-F1
#
_entry.id   AF-A0A957UGR5-F1
#
_cell.length_a   1.000
_cell.length_b   1.000
_cell.length_c   1.000
_cell.angle_alpha   90.00
_cell.angle_beta   90.00
_cell.angle_gamma   90.00
#
_symmetry.space_group_name_H-M   'P 1'
#
loop_
_entity.id
_entity.type
_entity.pdbx_description
1 polymer ?
#
loop_
_entity_poly.entity_id
_entity_poly.type
_entity_poly.pdbx_seq_one_letter_code
_entity_poly.pdbx_strand_id
1 'polypeptide(L)'
;MKKKLFSHGLFSMALLLIGCTASFPLSSDASRASVPTAAMPQAVPDEDSLAGIGPNQPLTAAECSATLTPGANIQDAIDAVRDHTTPYVLCLRPGIYVGGMNGDTTYEPNRDLGDTEIGPETGGDWWNRNDDGPYYGNIVIKNRQNFTLRGLAENGERAQILAIPNDEIYPPEEAAAQDQHPNDKAILIKIVNGDNITLENLTIDGFYYPTAPDMATKIAVLNRLVWLQNTTNSRVIHNIIKNPGADCVRIKANSRENDISCNTIHGCGYYHS
;
A
#
# COMPACT_ATOMS: atom_id res chain seq x y z
N MET A 1 56.46 -9.70 24.82
CA MET A 1 54.99 -9.87 24.80
C MET A 1 54.37 -8.88 25.78
N LYS A 2 53.86 -7.74 25.30
CA LYS A 2 53.31 -6.66 26.14
C LYS A 2 51.79 -6.86 26.30
N LYS A 3 51.35 -7.18 27.52
CA LYS A 3 49.92 -7.19 27.92
C LYS A 3 49.49 -5.76 28.26
N LYS A 4 48.42 -5.26 27.61
CA LYS A 4 47.72 -4.03 28.00
C LYS A 4 46.61 -4.39 28.99
N LEU A 5 46.63 -3.75 30.16
CA LEU A 5 45.49 -3.60 31.06
C LEU A 5 44.62 -2.44 30.53
N PHE A 6 43.30 -2.59 30.55
CA PHE A 6 42.37 -1.45 30.54
C PHE A 6 41.27 -1.70 31.57
N SER A 7 41.03 -0.67 32.38
CA SER A 7 40.13 -0.62 33.53
C SER A 7 38.67 -0.50 33.09
N HIS A 8 37.78 -1.20 33.79
CA HIS A 8 36.33 -0.99 33.70
C HIS A 8 35.94 0.23 34.56
N GLY A 9 35.36 1.24 33.94
CA GLY A 9 34.69 2.35 34.62
C GLY A 9 33.22 2.01 34.84
N LEU A 10 32.79 2.01 36.10
CA LEU A 10 31.39 1.99 36.50
C LEU A 10 30.71 3.30 36.08
N PHE A 11 29.62 3.23 35.31
CA PHE A 11 28.67 4.33 35.17
C PHE A 11 27.45 4.05 36.05
N SER A 12 27.32 4.86 37.10
CA SER A 12 26.16 4.93 37.99
C SER A 12 25.17 5.94 37.39
N MET A 13 24.00 5.47 36.95
CA MET A 13 22.93 6.33 36.45
C MET A 13 21.87 6.50 37.55
N ALA A 14 21.84 7.70 38.12
CA ALA A 14 20.87 8.10 39.13
C ALA A 14 19.51 8.39 38.46
N LEU A 15 18.49 7.67 38.90
CA LEU A 15 17.09 7.86 38.50
C LEU A 15 16.47 8.94 39.40
N LEU A 16 16.20 10.11 38.85
CA LEU A 16 15.53 11.22 39.53
C LEU A 16 14.01 11.04 39.41
N LEU A 17 13.38 10.53 40.48
CA LEU A 17 11.92 10.48 40.63
C LEU A 17 11.43 11.83 41.19
N ILE A 18 10.79 12.64 40.35
CA ILE A 18 10.07 13.83 40.79
C ILE A 18 8.67 13.39 41.21
N GLY A 19 8.44 13.35 42.53
CA GLY A 19 7.14 13.11 43.14
C GLY A 19 6.25 14.35 43.04
N CYS A 20 5.05 14.16 42.50
CA CYS A 20 3.97 15.14 42.54
C CYS A 20 3.09 14.83 43.76
N THR A 21 3.23 15.59 44.85
CA THR A 21 2.40 15.42 46.06
C THR A 21 1.12 16.24 45.93
N ALA A 22 0.01 15.56 45.65
CA ALA A 22 -1.33 16.11 45.82
C ALA A 22 -1.91 15.66 47.17
N SER A 23 -2.06 16.61 48.09
CA SER A 23 -2.73 16.44 49.38
C SER A 23 -4.25 16.41 49.17
N PHE A 24 -4.91 15.33 49.57
CA PHE A 24 -6.38 15.24 49.65
C PHE A 24 -6.82 15.28 51.11
N PRO A 25 -7.83 16.09 51.48
CA PRO A 25 -8.44 16.02 52.79
C PRO A 25 -9.34 14.78 52.90
N LEU A 26 -9.20 14.05 54.02
CA LEU A 26 -10.20 13.07 54.44
C LEU A 26 -11.48 13.81 54.86
N SER A 27 -12.54 13.66 54.06
CA SER A 27 -13.91 13.96 54.48
C SER A 27 -14.65 12.64 54.62
N SER A 28 -14.98 12.29 55.86
CA SER A 28 -15.84 11.17 56.22
C SER A 28 -17.30 11.60 56.05
N ASP A 29 -17.92 11.24 54.93
CA ASP A 29 -19.38 11.21 54.83
C ASP A 29 -19.83 9.94 54.13
N ALA A 30 -20.47 9.08 54.92
CA ALA A 30 -21.11 7.86 54.49
C ALA A 30 -22.43 8.20 53.80
N SER A 31 -22.39 8.34 52.48
CA SER A 31 -23.57 8.35 51.61
C SER A 31 -23.53 7.10 50.74
N ARG A 32 -24.54 6.23 50.87
CA ARG A 32 -24.77 5.07 50.00
C ARG A 32 -24.96 5.55 48.56
N ALA A 33 -23.89 5.55 47.78
CA ALA A 33 -23.96 5.67 46.34
C ALA A 33 -24.38 4.32 45.73
N SER A 34 -25.44 4.35 44.92
CA SER A 34 -25.84 3.26 44.04
C SER A 34 -24.66 2.85 43.15
N VAL A 35 -24.35 1.55 43.12
CA VAL A 35 -23.34 0.96 42.25
C VAL A 35 -23.66 1.35 40.80
N PRO A 36 -22.78 2.06 40.07
CA PRO A 36 -22.99 2.28 38.66
C PRO A 36 -22.89 0.93 37.95
N THR A 37 -23.97 0.56 37.26
CA THR A 37 -23.99 -0.55 36.31
C THR A 37 -22.85 -0.32 35.33
N ALA A 38 -21.82 -1.16 35.37
CA ALA A 38 -20.71 -1.10 34.44
C ALA A 38 -21.28 -1.16 33.02
N ALA A 39 -21.08 -0.09 32.24
CA ALA A 39 -21.41 -0.09 30.83
C ALA A 39 -20.70 -1.30 30.20
N MET A 40 -21.48 -2.12 29.49
CA MET A 40 -20.91 -3.25 28.74
C MET A 40 -19.80 -2.69 27.83
N PRO A 41 -18.63 -3.33 27.74
CA PRO A 41 -17.59 -2.89 26.84
C PRO A 41 -18.19 -2.81 25.44
N GLN A 42 -18.16 -1.61 24.86
CA GLN A 42 -18.55 -1.43 23.46
C GLN A 42 -17.72 -2.41 22.63
N ALA A 43 -18.39 -3.17 21.75
CA ALA A 43 -17.70 -4.09 20.86
C ALA A 43 -16.61 -3.30 20.13
N VAL A 44 -15.37 -3.79 20.21
CA VAL A 44 -14.28 -3.26 19.38
C VAL A 44 -14.78 -3.35 17.94
N PRO A 45 -14.89 -2.23 17.21
CA PRO A 45 -15.32 -2.28 15.82
C PRO A 45 -14.41 -3.24 15.07
N ASP A 46 -15.00 -4.01 14.15
CA ASP A 46 -14.23 -4.91 13.30
C ASP A 46 -13.09 -4.13 12.66
N GLU A 47 -11.84 -4.55 12.90
CA GLU A 47 -10.62 -3.84 12.47
C GLU A 47 -10.58 -3.69 10.94
N ASP A 48 -11.33 -4.54 10.23
CA ASP A 48 -11.52 -4.54 8.78
C ASP A 48 -12.70 -3.69 8.29
N SER A 49 -13.47 -3.08 9.20
CA SER A 49 -14.61 -2.22 8.85
C SER A 49 -14.20 -0.75 8.68
N LEU A 50 -15.03 0.04 8.00
CA LEU A 50 -14.87 1.50 7.94
C LEU A 50 -14.70 2.17 9.31
N ALA A 51 -15.21 1.55 10.38
CA ALA A 51 -15.03 2.03 11.73
C ALA A 51 -13.57 1.92 12.23
N GLY A 52 -12.79 0.98 11.69
CA GLY A 52 -11.35 0.79 11.98
C GLY A 52 -10.41 1.81 11.32
N ILE A 53 -10.90 2.62 10.38
CA ILE A 53 -10.16 3.74 9.74
C ILE A 53 -10.62 5.10 10.31
N GLY A 54 -11.55 5.09 11.27
CA GLY A 54 -12.26 6.28 11.68
C GLY A 54 -13.24 6.72 10.57
N PRO A 55 -14.56 6.69 10.81
CA PRO A 55 -15.58 6.93 9.77
C PRO A 55 -15.62 8.36 9.18
N ASN A 56 -14.64 9.21 9.50
CA ASN A 56 -14.68 10.66 9.24
C ASN A 56 -13.38 11.23 8.66
N GLN A 57 -12.50 10.41 8.07
CA GLN A 57 -11.32 10.99 7.41
C GLN A 57 -11.75 11.70 6.12
N PRO A 58 -11.47 13.02 5.98
CA PRO A 58 -11.93 13.79 4.85
C PRO A 58 -11.30 13.23 3.58
N LEU A 59 -12.14 12.67 2.72
CA LEU A 59 -11.74 12.26 1.38
C LEU A 59 -11.51 13.51 0.53
N THR A 60 -10.54 13.43 -0.37
CA THR A 60 -10.29 14.51 -1.33
C THR A 60 -11.54 14.71 -2.20
N ALA A 61 -12.06 15.94 -2.24
CA ALA A 61 -13.29 16.29 -2.95
C ALA A 61 -13.10 16.51 -4.47
N ALA A 62 -11.92 16.19 -5.02
CA ALA A 62 -11.65 16.39 -6.44
C ALA A 62 -12.58 15.52 -7.30
N GLU A 63 -13.06 16.05 -8.43
CA GLU A 63 -13.90 15.28 -9.33
C GLU A 63 -13.11 14.14 -10.00
N CYS A 64 -13.80 13.02 -10.26
CA CYS A 64 -13.22 11.90 -10.98
C CYS A 64 -13.09 12.21 -12.46
N SER A 65 -11.89 12.10 -13.02
CA SER A 65 -11.66 12.20 -14.48
C SER A 65 -12.23 10.99 -15.21
N ALA A 66 -12.16 9.82 -14.58
CA ALA A 66 -12.84 8.60 -15.01
C ALA A 66 -13.26 7.76 -13.79
N THR A 67 -14.25 6.89 -13.98
CA THR A 67 -14.72 5.97 -12.93
C THR A 67 -14.82 4.56 -13.48
N LEU A 68 -14.23 3.60 -12.77
CA LEU A 68 -14.30 2.17 -13.07
C LEU A 68 -15.29 1.48 -12.15
N THR A 69 -15.91 0.42 -12.65
CA THR A 69 -16.77 -0.49 -11.87
C THR A 69 -16.05 -1.82 -11.63
N PRO A 70 -16.41 -2.60 -10.60
CA PRO A 70 -15.83 -3.92 -10.36
C PRO A 70 -15.86 -4.79 -11.62
N GLY A 71 -14.75 -5.47 -11.90
CA GLY A 71 -14.56 -6.26 -13.13
C GLY A 71 -13.94 -5.49 -14.31
N ALA A 72 -13.73 -4.18 -14.19
CA ALA A 72 -12.94 -3.41 -15.15
C ALA A 72 -11.44 -3.61 -14.93
N ASN A 73 -10.67 -3.53 -16.02
CA ASN A 73 -9.21 -3.59 -16.00
C ASN A 73 -8.62 -2.23 -15.57
N ILE A 74 -8.04 -2.18 -14.36
CA ILE A 74 -7.44 -0.95 -13.83
C ILE A 74 -6.21 -0.54 -14.65
N GLN A 75 -5.39 -1.50 -15.09
CA GLN A 75 -4.17 -1.18 -15.83
C GLN A 75 -4.49 -0.58 -17.21
N ASP A 76 -5.45 -1.12 -17.96
CA ASP A 76 -5.93 -0.54 -19.23
C ASP A 76 -6.38 0.91 -19.06
N ALA A 77 -7.11 1.18 -17.98
CA ALA A 77 -7.59 2.52 -17.70
C ALA A 77 -6.44 3.49 -17.38
N ILE A 78 -5.40 3.02 -16.69
CA ILE A 78 -4.17 3.79 -16.47
C ILE A 78 -3.48 4.01 -17.82
N ASP A 79 -3.22 2.97 -18.60
CA ASP A 79 -2.49 3.03 -19.87
C ASP A 79 -3.20 3.90 -20.93
N ALA A 80 -4.53 4.00 -20.88
CA ALA A 80 -5.31 4.86 -21.75
C ALA A 80 -5.06 6.36 -21.53
N VAL A 81 -4.54 6.77 -20.38
CA VAL A 81 -4.27 8.18 -20.06
C VAL A 81 -2.93 8.59 -20.67
N ARG A 82 -2.98 9.20 -21.86
CA ARG A 82 -1.79 9.64 -22.63
C ARG A 82 -1.20 10.98 -22.20
N ASP A 83 -1.99 11.83 -21.54
CA ASP A 83 -1.45 13.04 -20.90
C ASP A 83 -0.92 12.68 -19.51
N HIS A 84 0.39 12.78 -19.34
CA HIS A 84 1.08 12.38 -18.12
C HIS A 84 1.32 13.56 -17.16
N THR A 85 0.79 14.74 -17.46
CA THR A 85 1.09 15.98 -16.73
C THR A 85 -0.14 16.66 -16.14
N THR A 86 -1.27 16.63 -16.87
CA THR A 86 -2.53 17.19 -16.37
C THR A 86 -3.06 16.37 -15.20
N PRO A 87 -3.55 17.02 -14.12
CA PRO A 87 -4.15 16.30 -13.00
C PRO A 87 -5.23 15.33 -13.46
N TYR A 88 -5.10 14.06 -13.07
CA TYR A 88 -6.01 13.00 -13.46
C TYR A 88 -6.40 12.17 -12.25
N VAL A 89 -7.70 11.95 -12.06
CA VAL A 89 -8.25 11.16 -10.96
C VAL A 89 -8.99 9.96 -11.52
N LEU A 90 -8.39 8.78 -11.40
CA LEU A 90 -9.03 7.50 -11.69
C LEU A 90 -9.75 7.00 -10.45
N CYS A 91 -11.08 7.00 -10.48
CA CYS A 91 -11.91 6.54 -9.39
C CYS A 91 -12.36 5.08 -9.58
N LEU A 92 -12.39 4.31 -8.50
CA LEU A 92 -12.90 2.94 -8.45
C LEU A 92 -14.19 2.93 -7.61
N ARG A 93 -15.31 2.46 -8.17
CA ARG A 93 -16.52 2.24 -7.37
C ARG A 93 -16.31 1.16 -6.31
N PRO A 94 -17.11 1.12 -5.23
CA PRO A 94 -17.06 0.02 -4.29
C PRO A 94 -17.24 -1.35 -4.94
N GLY A 95 -16.53 -2.35 -4.39
CA GLY A 95 -16.54 -3.72 -4.87
C GLY A 95 -15.14 -4.29 -5.08
N ILE A 96 -15.07 -5.48 -5.67
CA ILE A 96 -13.85 -6.28 -5.77
C ILE A 96 -13.17 -6.09 -7.12
N TYR A 97 -11.86 -5.83 -7.08
CA TYR A 97 -10.95 -5.76 -8.21
C TYR A 97 -9.83 -6.77 -7.99
N VAL A 98 -9.70 -7.75 -8.88
CA VAL A 98 -8.60 -8.72 -8.82
C VAL A 98 -7.43 -8.13 -9.59
N GLY A 99 -6.56 -7.42 -8.86
CA GLY A 99 -5.43 -6.75 -9.46
C GLY A 99 -5.78 -5.68 -10.52
N GLY A 100 -4.86 -5.40 -11.43
CA GLY A 100 -5.03 -4.61 -12.65
C GLY A 100 -5.58 -5.39 -13.83
N MET A 101 -6.09 -6.62 -13.62
CA MET A 101 -6.59 -7.57 -14.62
C MET A 101 -5.65 -7.93 -15.79
N ASN A 102 -4.52 -8.58 -15.50
CA ASN A 102 -4.02 -9.62 -16.40
C ASN A 102 -4.72 -10.93 -16.00
N GLY A 103 -5.92 -11.14 -16.55
CA GLY A 103 -6.73 -12.36 -16.37
C GLY A 103 -6.23 -13.55 -17.20
N ASP A 104 -5.10 -13.39 -17.86
CA ASP A 104 -4.42 -14.42 -18.63
C ASP A 104 -2.98 -14.44 -18.09
N THR A 105 -2.42 -15.63 -17.86
CA THR A 105 -1.02 -15.84 -17.46
C THR A 105 -0.03 -15.43 -18.55
N THR A 106 -0.49 -14.66 -19.52
CA THR A 106 0.22 -14.07 -20.62
C THR A 106 0.36 -12.58 -20.28
N TYR A 107 1.49 -12.26 -19.66
CA TYR A 107 2.04 -10.92 -19.83
C TYR A 107 2.03 -10.63 -21.35
N GLU A 108 1.41 -9.53 -21.79
CA GLU A 108 1.64 -9.04 -23.14
C GLU A 108 2.90 -8.18 -23.12
N PRO A 109 4.08 -8.71 -23.51
CA PRO A 109 5.35 -7.97 -23.45
C PRO A 109 5.39 -6.72 -24.35
N ASN A 110 4.35 -6.52 -25.16
CA ASN A 110 4.21 -5.41 -26.09
C ASN A 110 3.17 -4.37 -25.63
N ARG A 111 2.69 -4.43 -24.38
CA ARG A 111 1.80 -3.39 -23.87
C ARG A 111 2.57 -2.08 -23.76
N ASP A 112 2.26 -1.16 -24.67
CA ASP A 112 2.74 0.22 -24.62
C ASP A 112 2.19 0.89 -23.36
N LEU A 113 3.02 0.96 -22.31
CA LEU A 113 2.73 1.64 -21.04
C LEU A 113 2.72 3.19 -21.17
N GLY A 114 2.46 3.71 -22.37
CA GLY A 114 2.22 5.13 -22.61
C GLY A 114 3.41 5.95 -23.11
N ASP A 115 4.55 5.36 -23.42
CA ASP A 115 5.79 6.12 -23.72
C ASP A 115 6.10 6.27 -25.23
N THR A 116 5.23 5.86 -26.15
CA THR A 116 5.63 5.72 -27.57
C THR A 116 5.19 6.88 -28.49
N GLU A 117 5.86 8.04 -28.41
CA GLU A 117 6.30 8.74 -29.64
C GLU A 117 7.82 8.57 -29.76
N ILE A 118 8.25 7.57 -30.54
CA ILE A 118 9.66 7.26 -30.77
C ILE A 118 10.16 8.01 -32.00
N GLY A 119 11.07 8.95 -31.80
CA GLY A 119 11.98 9.43 -32.85
C GLY A 119 12.98 8.32 -33.24
N PRO A 120 13.45 8.27 -34.50
CA PRO A 120 14.13 7.11 -35.12
C PRO A 120 15.54 6.80 -34.60
N GLU A 121 15.95 7.29 -33.44
CA GLU A 121 17.33 7.25 -32.99
C GLU A 121 17.45 6.55 -31.64
N THR A 122 17.40 5.21 -31.65
CA THR A 122 18.40 4.32 -31.01
C THR A 122 17.85 2.91 -30.84
N GLY A 123 18.28 2.01 -31.74
CA GLY A 123 18.25 0.58 -31.48
C GLY A 123 19.23 0.24 -30.38
N GLY A 124 18.71 0.06 -29.17
CA GLY A 124 19.46 -0.36 -27.98
C GLY A 124 18.47 -0.70 -26.88
N ASP A 125 18.84 -1.64 -26.03
CA ASP A 125 18.07 -2.11 -24.88
C ASP A 125 17.66 -0.92 -23.97
N TRP A 126 16.44 -0.42 -24.19
CA TRP A 126 15.89 0.80 -23.60
C TRP A 126 15.23 0.55 -22.25
N TRP A 127 15.02 -0.72 -21.89
CA TRP A 127 14.44 -1.15 -20.62
C TRP A 127 15.47 -1.18 -19.48
N ASN A 128 16.77 -1.32 -19.79
CA ASN A 128 17.83 -1.60 -18.82
C ASN A 128 18.83 -0.46 -18.54
N ARG A 129 18.64 0.74 -19.08
CA ARG A 129 19.71 1.77 -19.01
C ARG A 129 19.71 2.68 -17.79
N ASN A 130 18.61 2.76 -17.01
CA ASN A 130 18.47 3.74 -15.93
C ASN A 130 17.90 3.13 -14.64
N ASP A 131 18.63 2.30 -13.87
CA ASP A 131 18.31 1.86 -12.48
C ASP A 131 16.84 1.42 -12.16
N ASP A 132 16.04 1.15 -13.19
CA ASP A 132 14.62 0.85 -13.14
C ASP A 132 14.44 -0.66 -13.27
N GLY A 133 14.80 -1.37 -12.19
CA GLY A 133 14.64 -2.81 -12.14
C GLY A 133 13.23 -3.27 -12.58
N PRO A 134 13.12 -4.51 -13.09
CA PRO A 134 11.97 -5.02 -13.84
C PRO A 134 10.57 -4.74 -13.24
N TYR A 135 9.60 -4.52 -14.12
CA TYR A 135 8.25 -4.00 -13.83
C TYR A 135 7.31 -5.09 -13.25
N TYR A 136 7.62 -5.60 -12.07
CA TYR A 136 6.84 -6.68 -11.43
C TYR A 136 5.51 -6.24 -10.79
N GLY A 137 4.92 -5.14 -11.25
CA GLY A 137 3.68 -4.59 -10.72
C GLY A 137 2.47 -5.15 -11.47
N ASN A 138 1.45 -5.57 -10.72
CA ASN A 138 0.17 -5.93 -11.31
C ASN A 138 -0.67 -4.70 -11.68
N ILE A 139 -0.53 -3.62 -10.93
CA ILE A 139 -0.95 -2.26 -11.27
C ILE A 139 0.31 -1.40 -11.27
N VAL A 140 0.64 -0.80 -12.41
CA VAL A 140 1.83 0.02 -12.63
C VAL A 140 1.42 1.44 -13.00
N ILE A 141 1.85 2.40 -12.17
CA ILE A 141 1.78 3.83 -12.44
C ILE A 141 3.20 4.31 -12.76
N LYS A 142 3.51 4.43 -14.06
CA LYS A 142 4.84 4.76 -14.57
C LYS A 142 4.87 6.14 -15.21
N ASN A 143 5.94 6.91 -14.97
CA ASN A 143 6.21 8.18 -15.66
C ASN A 143 5.04 9.20 -15.60
N ARG A 144 4.21 9.11 -14.56
CA ARG A 144 3.04 9.99 -14.39
C ARG A 144 3.36 11.15 -13.45
N GLN A 145 2.68 12.27 -13.68
CA GLN A 145 2.62 13.38 -12.77
C GLN A 145 1.16 13.71 -12.44
N ASN A 146 0.88 14.14 -11.22
CA ASN A 146 -0.45 14.60 -10.78
C ASN A 146 -1.57 13.54 -10.95
N PHE A 147 -1.24 12.27 -10.76
CA PHE A 147 -2.19 11.17 -10.94
C PHE A 147 -2.73 10.68 -9.59
N THR A 148 -4.03 10.43 -9.51
CA THR A 148 -4.68 9.87 -8.32
C THR A 148 -5.42 8.58 -8.67
N LEU A 149 -5.14 7.50 -7.96
CA LEU A 149 -5.98 6.30 -7.92
C LEU A 149 -6.80 6.32 -6.62
N ARG A 150 -8.12 6.46 -6.75
CA ARG A 150 -9.04 6.69 -5.63
C ARG A 150 -10.12 5.62 -5.56
N GLY A 151 -10.32 5.03 -4.39
CA GLY A 151 -11.57 4.32 -4.09
C GLY A 151 -12.71 5.30 -3.79
N LEU A 152 -13.90 5.07 -4.33
CA LEU A 152 -15.11 5.74 -3.88
C LEU A 152 -15.68 5.00 -2.66
N ALA A 153 -16.41 5.73 -1.81
CA ALA A 153 -17.12 5.18 -0.67
C ALA A 153 -18.63 5.34 -0.88
N GLU A 154 -19.35 4.23 -1.04
CA GLU A 154 -20.81 4.22 -1.20
C GLU A 154 -21.38 3.13 -0.28
N ASN A 155 -22.47 3.42 0.44
CA ASN A 155 -23.17 2.46 1.31
C ASN A 155 -22.30 1.75 2.37
N GLY A 156 -21.21 2.38 2.79
CA GLY A 156 -20.28 1.78 3.75
C GLY A 156 -19.28 0.80 3.13
N GLU A 157 -19.21 0.73 1.81
CA GLU A 157 -18.30 -0.12 1.04
C GLU A 157 -17.20 0.71 0.35
N ARG A 158 -16.10 0.05 0.00
CA ARG A 158 -14.94 0.64 -0.69
C ARG A 158 -14.47 -0.28 -1.82
N ALA A 159 -13.65 0.27 -2.72
CA ALA A 159 -12.92 -0.53 -3.69
C ALA A 159 -11.90 -1.41 -2.97
N GLN A 160 -11.92 -2.72 -3.25
CA GLN A 160 -10.99 -3.70 -2.72
C GLN A 160 -10.14 -4.27 -3.84
N ILE A 161 -8.83 -4.01 -3.80
CA ILE A 161 -7.85 -4.56 -4.72
C ILE A 161 -7.26 -5.80 -4.07
N LEU A 162 -7.53 -6.95 -4.66
CA LEU A 162 -7.05 -8.24 -4.21
C LEU A 162 -5.73 -8.61 -4.88
N ALA A 163 -4.90 -9.34 -4.15
CA ALA A 163 -3.70 -9.95 -4.68
C ALA A 163 -3.99 -10.99 -5.76
N ILE A 164 -2.95 -11.26 -6.54
CA ILE A 164 -2.91 -12.29 -7.59
C ILE A 164 -2.06 -13.48 -7.13
N PRO A 165 -2.12 -14.63 -7.83
CA PRO A 165 -1.16 -15.71 -7.65
C PRO A 165 0.27 -15.19 -7.80
N ASN A 166 1.18 -15.65 -6.95
CA ASN A 166 2.61 -15.42 -7.06
C ASN A 166 3.27 -16.78 -7.29
N ASP A 167 4.22 -16.87 -8.23
CA ASP A 167 5.04 -18.07 -8.45
C ASP A 167 6.30 -18.10 -7.57
N GLU A 168 6.55 -17.03 -6.83
CA GLU A 168 7.64 -16.77 -5.90
C GLU A 168 9.03 -16.67 -6.54
N ILE A 169 9.10 -16.63 -7.87
CA ILE A 169 10.35 -16.64 -8.62
C ILE A 169 10.76 -15.20 -8.94
N TYR A 170 12.02 -14.83 -8.63
CA TYR A 170 12.63 -13.70 -9.32
C TYR A 170 13.11 -14.25 -10.66
N PRO A 171 12.70 -13.69 -11.81
CA PRO A 171 13.45 -13.97 -13.01
C PRO A 171 14.85 -13.41 -12.79
N PRO A 172 15.88 -14.01 -13.42
CA PRO A 172 17.22 -13.45 -13.40
C PRO A 172 17.19 -11.94 -13.70
N GLU A 173 18.07 -11.15 -13.08
CA GLU A 173 18.14 -9.70 -13.39
C GLU A 173 18.39 -9.45 -14.89
N GLU A 174 19.05 -10.41 -15.53
CA GLU A 174 19.37 -10.45 -16.97
C GLU A 174 18.22 -11.00 -17.85
N ALA A 175 17.11 -11.45 -17.26
CA ALA A 175 16.02 -12.06 -17.99
C ALA A 175 15.41 -11.05 -18.96
N ALA A 176 15.16 -11.51 -20.19
CA ALA A 176 14.53 -10.66 -21.20
C ALA A 176 13.11 -10.28 -20.76
N ALA A 177 12.61 -9.13 -21.22
CA ALA A 177 11.33 -8.58 -20.76
C ALA A 177 10.14 -9.53 -20.94
N GLN A 178 10.15 -10.36 -21.99
CA GLN A 178 9.09 -11.36 -22.21
C GLN A 178 9.11 -12.53 -21.22
N ASP A 179 10.23 -12.74 -20.53
CA ASP A 179 10.41 -13.80 -19.53
C ASP A 179 10.13 -13.28 -18.11
N GLN A 180 9.66 -12.04 -17.97
CA GLN A 180 9.28 -11.42 -16.70
C GLN A 180 7.75 -11.38 -16.59
N HIS A 181 7.20 -12.12 -15.64
CA HIS A 181 5.77 -12.23 -15.41
C HIS A 181 5.31 -11.29 -14.29
N PRO A 182 4.09 -10.70 -14.34
CA PRO A 182 3.51 -9.91 -13.24
C PRO A 182 3.38 -10.67 -11.90
N ASN A 183 3.41 -12.00 -11.96
CA ASN A 183 3.39 -12.87 -10.79
C ASN A 183 4.78 -13.00 -10.16
N ASP A 184 5.85 -12.67 -10.87
CA ASP A 184 7.22 -12.78 -10.37
C ASP A 184 7.40 -11.87 -9.16
N LYS A 185 7.47 -12.48 -7.97
CA LYS A 185 7.61 -11.80 -6.66
C LYS A 185 6.47 -10.84 -6.32
N ALA A 186 5.37 -10.96 -7.05
CA ALA A 186 4.09 -10.26 -7.01
C ALA A 186 4.11 -8.93 -6.22
N ILE A 187 4.30 -7.84 -6.95
CA ILE A 187 4.01 -6.48 -6.48
C ILE A 187 2.61 -6.14 -6.92
N LEU A 188 1.71 -5.79 -6.01
CA LEU A 188 0.33 -5.48 -6.39
C LEU A 188 0.24 -4.10 -7.05
N ILE A 189 0.78 -3.05 -6.42
CA ILE A 189 0.82 -1.69 -6.97
C ILE A 189 2.27 -1.17 -6.98
N LYS A 190 2.81 -0.90 -8.16
CA LYS A 190 4.12 -0.28 -8.36
C LYS A 190 3.95 1.14 -8.91
N ILE A 191 4.54 2.11 -8.23
CA ILE A 191 4.69 3.49 -8.71
C ILE A 191 6.17 3.70 -9.02
N VAL A 192 6.47 4.07 -10.25
CA VAL A 192 7.85 4.25 -10.72
C VAL A 192 7.99 5.53 -11.54
N ASN A 193 9.04 6.30 -11.27
CA ASN A 193 9.29 7.59 -11.94
C ASN A 193 8.06 8.54 -11.85
N GLY A 194 7.39 8.54 -10.70
CA GLY A 194 6.16 9.29 -10.47
C GLY A 194 6.39 10.60 -9.70
N ASP A 195 5.63 11.64 -10.01
CA ASP A 195 5.60 12.88 -9.21
C ASP A 195 4.15 13.24 -8.83
N ASN A 196 3.91 13.61 -7.57
CA ASN A 196 2.58 13.95 -7.07
C ASN A 196 1.53 12.85 -7.36
N ILE A 197 1.89 11.59 -7.11
CA ILE A 197 0.99 10.45 -7.27
C ILE A 197 0.25 10.19 -5.95
N THR A 198 -1.07 10.03 -5.98
CA THR A 198 -1.86 9.73 -4.77
C THR A 198 -2.58 8.39 -4.90
N LEU A 199 -2.40 7.51 -3.91
CA LEU A 199 -3.24 6.34 -3.67
C LEU A 199 -4.13 6.63 -2.47
N GLU A 200 -5.44 6.67 -2.66
CA GLU A 200 -6.36 6.99 -1.56
C GLU A 200 -7.67 6.21 -1.52
N ASN A 201 -8.16 5.99 -0.31
CA ASN A 201 -9.45 5.37 -0.02
C ASN A 201 -9.63 3.95 -0.61
N LEU A 202 -8.54 3.20 -0.77
CA LEU A 202 -8.55 1.81 -1.25
C LEU A 202 -8.51 0.82 -0.07
N THR A 203 -9.05 -0.37 -0.26
CA THR A 203 -8.63 -1.55 0.50
C THR A 203 -7.68 -2.34 -0.38
N ILE A 204 -6.48 -2.63 0.12
CA ILE A 204 -5.44 -3.35 -0.60
C ILE A 204 -5.15 -4.62 0.21
N ASP A 205 -5.65 -5.76 -0.27
CA ASP A 205 -5.60 -7.04 0.43
C ASP A 205 -4.62 -8.00 -0.27
N GLY A 206 -3.65 -8.49 0.49
CA GLY A 206 -2.62 -9.41 0.01
C GLY A 206 -3.05 -10.86 -0.10
N PHE A 207 -4.29 -11.22 0.28
CA PHE A 207 -4.81 -12.55 -0.01
C PHE A 207 -5.22 -12.72 -1.47
N TYR A 208 -4.89 -13.88 -2.03
CA TYR A 208 -5.39 -14.34 -3.31
C TYR A 208 -6.67 -15.16 -3.11
N TYR A 209 -7.70 -14.84 -3.90
CA TYR A 209 -9.00 -15.50 -3.86
C TYR A 209 -9.30 -16.12 -5.23
N PRO A 210 -9.02 -17.42 -5.44
CA PRO A 210 -9.12 -18.07 -6.76
C PRO A 210 -10.53 -18.09 -7.34
N THR A 211 -11.54 -17.93 -6.49
CA THR A 211 -12.96 -17.97 -6.86
C THR A 211 -13.64 -16.60 -6.75
N ALA A 212 -12.86 -15.50 -6.68
CA ALA A 212 -13.41 -14.15 -6.59
C ALA A 212 -14.51 -13.93 -7.66
N PRO A 213 -15.66 -13.30 -7.30
CA PRO A 213 -15.92 -12.59 -6.05
C PRO A 213 -16.34 -13.48 -4.87
N ASP A 214 -16.39 -14.80 -5.01
CA ASP A 214 -16.58 -15.69 -3.86
C ASP A 214 -15.28 -15.75 -3.03
N MET A 215 -15.35 -15.09 -1.87
CA MET A 215 -14.23 -14.91 -0.94
C MET A 215 -14.07 -16.08 0.05
N ALA A 216 -14.81 -17.18 -0.13
CA ALA A 216 -14.79 -18.31 0.80
C ALA A 216 -13.42 -18.99 0.89
N THR A 217 -12.69 -19.06 -0.23
CA THR A 217 -11.33 -19.61 -0.28
C THR A 217 -10.33 -18.49 -0.42
N LYS A 218 -9.43 -18.36 0.56
CA LYS A 218 -8.35 -17.38 0.55
C LYS A 218 -6.99 -18.06 0.74
N ILE A 219 -6.02 -17.60 -0.02
CA ILE A 219 -4.67 -18.17 -0.08
C ILE A 219 -3.67 -17.06 0.27
N ALA A 220 -2.83 -17.31 1.26
CA ALA A 220 -1.67 -16.46 1.53
C ALA A 220 -0.66 -16.62 0.40
N VAL A 221 -0.21 -15.50 -0.17
CA VAL A 221 0.75 -15.44 -1.27
C VAL A 221 1.80 -14.38 -0.93
N LEU A 222 3.03 -14.56 -1.43
CA LEU A 222 4.16 -13.66 -1.17
C LEU A 222 4.01 -12.29 -1.88
N ASN A 223 2.94 -11.56 -1.62
CA ASN A 223 2.67 -10.27 -2.24
C ASN A 223 3.32 -9.10 -1.48
N ARG A 224 3.85 -8.14 -2.24
CA ARG A 224 4.24 -6.81 -1.79
C ARG A 224 3.18 -5.83 -2.28
N LEU A 225 2.53 -5.08 -1.41
CA LEU A 225 1.28 -4.43 -1.81
C LEU A 225 1.49 -3.10 -2.51
N VAL A 226 2.23 -2.19 -1.88
CA VAL A 226 2.50 -0.87 -2.47
C VAL A 226 4.00 -0.63 -2.52
N TRP A 227 4.51 -0.31 -3.70
CA TRP A 227 5.94 -0.08 -3.90
C TRP A 227 6.17 1.19 -4.69
N LEU A 228 6.90 2.14 -4.09
CA LEU A 228 7.33 3.40 -4.67
C LEU A 228 8.82 3.34 -5.01
N GLN A 229 9.18 3.71 -6.24
CA GLN A 229 10.56 3.79 -6.71
C GLN A 229 10.77 5.05 -7.55
N ASN A 230 11.84 5.81 -7.26
CA ASN A 230 12.11 7.08 -7.92
C ASN A 230 10.87 8.01 -7.95
N THR A 231 10.15 8.10 -6.82
CA THR A 231 8.94 8.93 -6.71
C THR A 231 9.19 10.19 -5.90
N THR A 232 8.60 11.31 -6.33
CA THR A 232 8.61 12.57 -5.58
C THR A 232 7.20 12.99 -5.18
N ASN A 233 7.05 13.65 -4.03
CA ASN A 233 5.80 14.30 -3.59
C ASN A 233 4.54 13.40 -3.64
N SER A 234 4.71 12.07 -3.52
CA SER A 234 3.62 11.12 -3.68
C SER A 234 3.04 10.70 -2.34
N ARG A 235 1.77 10.29 -2.32
CA ARG A 235 0.97 10.06 -1.12
C ARG A 235 0.31 8.70 -1.15
N VAL A 236 0.41 7.95 -0.06
CA VAL A 236 -0.39 6.76 0.21
C VAL A 236 -1.19 7.06 1.46
N ILE A 237 -2.47 7.39 1.31
CA ILE A 237 -3.27 7.95 2.40
C ILE A 237 -4.66 7.33 2.49
N HIS A 238 -5.23 7.25 3.69
CA HIS A 238 -6.61 6.81 3.89
C HIS A 238 -6.89 5.39 3.39
N ASN A 239 -5.89 4.52 3.25
CA ASN A 239 -6.06 3.14 2.77
C ASN A 239 -6.19 2.13 3.91
N ILE A 240 -6.86 1.01 3.65
CA ILE A 240 -6.65 -0.24 4.41
C ILE A 240 -5.61 -1.03 3.64
N ILE A 241 -4.49 -1.40 4.26
CA ILE A 241 -3.44 -2.21 3.65
C ILE A 241 -3.21 -3.42 4.54
N LYS A 242 -3.53 -4.62 4.03
CA LYS A 242 -3.58 -5.81 4.87
C LYS A 242 -3.12 -7.09 4.20
N ASN A 243 -2.71 -8.03 5.05
CA ASN A 243 -2.35 -9.40 4.69
C ASN A 243 -1.30 -9.57 3.58
N PRO A 244 -0.24 -8.72 3.46
CA PRO A 244 0.82 -9.06 2.53
C PRO A 244 1.56 -10.32 3.00
N GLY A 245 2.01 -11.13 2.04
CA GLY A 245 3.02 -12.14 2.34
C GLY A 245 4.41 -11.54 2.60
N ALA A 246 4.64 -10.28 2.21
CA ALA A 246 5.90 -9.56 2.47
C ALA A 246 5.64 -8.09 2.91
N ASP A 247 5.96 -7.12 2.04
CA ASP A 247 5.95 -5.70 2.38
C ASP A 247 4.54 -5.09 2.18
N CYS A 248 4.00 -4.39 3.19
CA CYS A 248 2.78 -3.59 3.04
C CYS A 248 3.02 -2.36 2.15
N VAL A 249 4.02 -1.55 2.51
CA VAL A 249 4.43 -0.37 1.76
C VAL A 249 5.95 -0.32 1.73
N ARG A 250 6.54 -0.14 0.55
CA ARG A 250 7.99 -0.01 0.37
C ARG A 250 8.32 1.24 -0.41
N ILE A 251 9.26 2.03 0.11
CA ILE A 251 9.85 3.18 -0.58
C ILE A 251 11.30 2.84 -0.93
N LYS A 252 11.65 2.88 -2.21
CA LYS A 252 12.99 2.56 -2.73
C LYS A 252 13.75 3.80 -3.19
N ALA A 253 15.02 3.56 -3.53
CA ALA A 253 16.05 4.56 -3.85
C ALA A 253 15.54 5.74 -4.69
N ASN A 254 16.13 6.91 -4.42
CA ASN A 254 15.86 8.18 -5.09
C ASN A 254 14.42 8.71 -4.94
N SER A 255 13.58 8.08 -4.12
CA SER A 255 12.27 8.61 -3.76
C SER A 255 12.38 9.64 -2.65
N ARG A 256 11.72 10.79 -2.79
CA ARG A 256 11.81 11.93 -1.85
C ARG A 256 10.45 12.57 -1.59
N GLU A 257 10.27 13.18 -0.42
CA GLU A 257 9.08 13.98 -0.10
C GLU A 257 7.75 13.20 -0.22
N ASN A 258 7.77 11.88 -0.02
CA ASN A 258 6.57 11.05 -0.06
C ASN A 258 5.93 10.98 1.33
N ASP A 259 4.60 10.95 1.37
CA ASP A 259 3.80 10.88 2.60
C ASP A 259 3.02 9.55 2.68
N ILE A 260 3.18 8.85 3.80
CA ILE A 260 2.44 7.63 4.12
C ILE A 260 1.71 7.88 5.44
N SER A 261 0.50 8.42 5.35
CA SER A 261 -0.25 8.91 6.51
C SER A 261 -1.69 8.41 6.51
N CYS A 262 -2.31 8.35 7.69
CA CYS A 262 -3.73 8.05 7.83
C CYS A 262 -4.18 6.72 7.17
N ASN A 263 -3.31 5.70 7.12
CA ASN A 263 -3.67 4.36 6.66
C ASN A 263 -3.92 3.44 7.87
N THR A 264 -4.83 2.49 7.72
CA THR A 264 -4.95 1.33 8.61
C THR A 264 -4.11 0.21 8.00
N ILE A 265 -3.04 -0.18 8.68
CA ILE A 265 -2.07 -1.18 8.19
C ILE A 265 -1.98 -2.33 9.20
N HIS A 266 -2.18 -3.56 8.75
CA HIS A 266 -2.07 -4.73 9.62
C HIS A 266 -1.66 -6.00 8.86
N GLY A 267 -1.16 -6.99 9.60
CA GLY A 267 -0.75 -8.28 9.01
C GLY A 267 0.47 -8.22 8.08
N CYS A 268 1.33 -7.21 8.22
CA CYS A 268 2.53 -7.10 7.36
C CYS A 268 3.59 -8.16 7.67
N GLY A 269 4.28 -8.65 6.65
CA GLY A 269 5.38 -9.61 6.80
C GLY A 269 4.93 -11.01 7.20
N TYR A 270 3.71 -11.41 6.84
CA TYR A 270 3.20 -12.75 7.15
C TYR A 270 3.77 -13.78 6.16
N TYR A 271 4.91 -14.34 6.51
CA TYR A 271 5.47 -15.52 5.84
C TYR A 271 4.83 -16.77 6.46
N HIS A 272 3.86 -17.39 5.80
CA HIS A 272 3.42 -18.71 6.23
C HIS A 272 4.48 -19.74 5.79
N SER A 273 5.19 -20.30 6.78
CA SER A 273 5.95 -21.56 6.63
C SER A 273 5.02 -22.75 6.47
#